data_AF-U2R456-F1
#
_entry.id   AF-U2R456-F1
#
_cell.length_a   1.000
_cell.length_b   1.000
_cell.length_c   1.000
_cell.angle_alpha   90.00
_cell.angle_beta   90.00
_cell.angle_gamma   90.00
#
_symmetry.space_group_name_H-M   'P 1'
#
loop_
_entity.id
_entity.type
_entity.pdbx_description
1 polymer ?
#
loop_
_entity_poly.entity_id
_entity_poly.type
_entity_poly.pdbx_seq_one_letter_code
_entity_poly.pdbx_strand_id
1 'polypeptide(L)'
;MDRRLSAAIVAYIWGEGSPLPGRHPERVPDPDLRARVEAVIRRLDAIRPDETARDLLTWADGQAAAVAAVSGGLAPEAVRALRDLLSWEWR
;
A
#
# COMPACT_ATOMS: atom_id res chain seq x y z
N MET A 1 -7.07 14.42 -2.30
CA MET A 1 -6.63 13.19 -2.99
C MET A 1 -5.35 13.46 -3.75
N ASP A 2 -4.23 12.89 -3.28
CA ASP A 2 -2.92 13.08 -3.91
C ASP A 2 -2.68 12.02 -5.00
N ARG A 3 -2.92 12.40 -6.27
CA ARG A 3 -2.76 11.51 -7.42
C ARG A 3 -1.31 11.11 -7.68
N ARG A 4 -0.35 11.99 -7.39
CA ARG A 4 1.08 11.71 -7.61
C ARG A 4 1.57 10.66 -6.61
N LEU A 5 1.19 10.80 -5.35
CA LEU A 5 1.48 9.80 -4.33
C LEU A 5 0.77 8.47 -4.65
N SER A 6 -0.49 8.52 -5.09
CA SER A 6 -1.26 7.32 -5.44
C SER A 6 -0.59 6.51 -6.56
N ALA A 7 -0.20 7.18 -7.66
CA ALA A 7 0.51 6.54 -8.76
C ALA A 7 1.87 5.96 -8.32
N ALA A 8 2.59 6.68 -7.46
CA ALA A 8 3.87 6.20 -6.93
C ALA A 8 3.71 4.97 -6.03
N ILE A 9 2.66 4.90 -5.20
CA ILE A 9 2.34 3.71 -4.40
C ILE A 9 2.07 2.51 -5.32
N VAL A 10 1.26 2.69 -6.36
CA VAL A 10 0.97 1.61 -7.32
C VAL A 10 2.26 1.14 -7.99
N ALA A 11 3.11 2.05 -8.47
CA ALA A 11 4.38 1.69 -9.11
C ALA A 11 5.39 1.06 -8.16
N TYR A 12 5.38 1.47 -6.88
CA TYR A 12 6.21 0.89 -5.83
C TYR A 12 5.77 -0.55 -5.51
N ILE A 13 4.47 -0.83 -5.52
CA ILE A 13 3.94 -2.13 -5.12
C ILE A 13 3.95 -3.12 -6.29
N TRP A 14 3.55 -2.65 -7.47
CA TRP A 14 3.45 -3.46 -8.68
C TRP A 14 4.65 -3.13 -9.58
N GLY A 15 5.69 -3.95 -9.47
CA GLY A 15 6.81 -3.92 -10.41
C GLY A 15 6.34 -4.17 -11.84
N GLU A 16 7.10 -3.69 -12.83
CA GLU A 16 6.76 -3.88 -14.24
C GLU A 16 6.69 -5.37 -14.59
N GLY A 17 5.51 -5.83 -15.01
CA GLY A 17 5.29 -7.24 -15.34
C GLY A 17 5.22 -8.19 -14.15
N SER A 18 5.24 -7.70 -12.90
CA SER A 18 5.11 -8.56 -11.73
C SER A 18 3.64 -8.98 -11.54
N PRO A 19 3.34 -10.30 -11.51
CA PRO A 19 2.00 -10.78 -11.20
C PRO A 19 1.69 -10.74 -9.70
N LEU A 20 2.68 -10.45 -8.85
CA LEU A 20 2.57 -10.46 -7.39
C LEU A 20 2.92 -9.08 -6.80
N PRO A 21 2.25 -8.65 -5.72
CA PRO A 21 2.60 -7.43 -5.03
C PRO A 21 3.94 -7.59 -4.31
N GLY A 22 4.76 -6.55 -4.38
CA GLY A 22 6.11 -6.52 -3.80
C GLY A 22 6.50 -5.12 -3.37
N ARG A 23 7.80 -4.91 -3.12
CA ARG A 23 8.37 -3.59 -2.82
C ARG A 23 9.43 -3.27 -3.87
N HIS A 24 9.18 -2.22 -4.66
CA HIS A 24 10.00 -1.79 -5.80
C HIS A 24 10.38 -0.30 -5.68
N PRO A 25 11.21 0.08 -4.70
CA PRO A 25 11.62 1.47 -4.48
C PRO A 25 12.28 2.11 -5.71
N GLU A 26 12.96 1.32 -6.54
CA GLU A 26 13.59 1.74 -7.80
C GLU A 26 12.60 2.31 -8.82
N ARG A 27 11.30 2.01 -8.69
CA ARG A 27 10.23 2.51 -9.58
C ARG A 27 9.75 3.91 -9.22
N VAL A 28 10.18 4.44 -8.06
CA VAL A 28 9.91 5.81 -7.65
C VAL A 28 11.25 6.58 -7.69
N PRO A 29 11.62 7.17 -8.83
CA PRO A 29 12.93 7.80 -9.02
C PRO A 29 13.08 9.10 -8.23
N ASP A 30 11.97 9.79 -7.98
CA ASP A 30 11.92 11.00 -7.16
C ASP A 30 12.12 10.62 -5.67
N PRO A 31 13.22 11.05 -5.03
CA PRO A 31 13.56 10.63 -3.67
C PRO A 31 12.58 11.18 -2.62
N ASP A 32 12.03 12.38 -2.81
CA ASP A 32 11.08 12.96 -1.87
C ASP A 32 9.74 12.24 -1.96
N LEU A 33 9.31 11.92 -3.19
CA LEU A 33 8.11 11.12 -3.42
C LEU A 33 8.29 9.70 -2.88
N ARG A 34 9.46 9.09 -3.07
CA ARG A 34 9.78 7.76 -2.53
C ARG A 34 9.74 7.76 -1.00
N ALA A 35 10.33 8.75 -0.35
CA ALA A 35 10.28 8.87 1.11
C ALA A 35 8.83 8.95 1.62
N ARG A 36 7.95 9.64 0.89
CA ARG A 36 6.51 9.70 1.20
C ARG A 36 5.83 8.34 1.02
N VAL A 37 6.10 7.61 -0.06
CA VAL A 37 5.60 6.25 -0.28
C VAL A 37 6.07 5.32 0.85
N GLU A 38 7.36 5.32 1.17
CA GLU A 38 7.93 4.52 2.25
C GLU A 38 7.32 4.85 3.62
N ALA A 39 6.95 6.11 3.87
CA ALA A 39 6.23 6.49 5.08
C ALA A 39 4.80 5.92 5.13
N VAL A 40 4.15 5.71 3.99
CA VAL A 40 2.85 5.00 3.90
C VAL A 40 3.06 3.50 4.10
N ILE A 41 4.03 2.90 3.41
CA ILE A 41 4.35 1.47 3.53
C ILE A 41 4.75 1.12 4.97
N ARG A 42 5.58 1.92 5.63
CA ARG A 42 5.96 1.69 7.04
C ARG A 42 4.76 1.68 7.99
N ARG A 43 3.74 2.50 7.71
CA ARG A 43 2.49 2.48 8.50
C ARG A 43 1.72 1.19 8.25
N LEU A 44 1.64 0.74 7.00
CA LEU A 44 1.04 -0.53 6.63
C LEU A 44 1.79 -1.70 7.30
N ASP A 45 3.12 -1.69 7.27
CA ASP A 45 3.99 -2.73 7.85
C ASP A 45 3.89 -2.84 9.37
N ALA A 46 3.44 -1.77 10.04
CA ALA A 46 3.19 -1.79 11.49
C ALA A 46 1.89 -2.52 11.85
N ILE A 47 1.03 -2.80 10.87
CA ILE A 47 -0.23 -3.50 11.05
C ILE A 47 0.05 -5.00 11.18
N ARG A 48 -0.57 -5.60 12.20
CA ARG A 48 -0.50 -7.04 12.48
C ARG A 48 -1.93 -7.57 12.53
N PRO A 49 -2.22 -8.74 11.94
CA PRO A 49 -3.53 -9.35 12.05
C PRO A 49 -3.81 -9.69 13.52
N ASP A 50 -5.05 -9.44 13.93
CA ASP A 50 -5.59 -9.76 15.24
C ASP A 50 -6.81 -10.69 15.08
N GLU A 51 -7.58 -10.87 16.16
CA GLU A 51 -8.79 -11.71 16.17
C GLU A 51 -9.87 -11.27 15.16
N THR A 52 -9.79 -10.04 14.64
CA THR A 52 -10.70 -9.50 13.62
C THR A 52 -10.29 -9.89 12.21
N ALA A 53 -9.07 -10.40 12.00
CA ALA A 53 -8.53 -10.80 10.71
C ALA A 53 -8.99 -12.21 10.24
N ARG A 54 -10.23 -12.60 10.58
CA ARG A 54 -10.79 -13.92 10.20
C ARG A 54 -10.95 -14.08 8.67
N ASP A 55 -11.24 -12.97 8.00
CA ASP A 55 -11.13 -12.83 6.55
C ASP A 55 -10.04 -11.80 6.26
N LEU A 56 -8.84 -12.29 5.90
CA LEU A 56 -7.67 -11.46 5.65
C LEU A 56 -7.91 -10.41 4.56
N LEU A 57 -8.73 -10.71 3.55
CA LEU A 57 -8.96 -9.78 2.46
C LEU A 57 -9.86 -8.62 2.90
N THR A 58 -10.96 -8.93 3.57
CA THR A 58 -11.87 -7.92 4.13
C THR A 58 -11.18 -7.09 5.21
N TRP A 59 -10.39 -7.73 6.08
CA TRP A 59 -9.58 -7.04 7.07
C TRP A 59 -8.56 -6.10 6.43
N ALA A 60 -7.79 -6.58 5.44
CA ALA A 60 -6.80 -5.77 4.75
C ALA A 60 -7.43 -4.57 4.01
N ASP A 61 -8.66 -4.70 3.51
CA ASP A 61 -9.38 -3.61 2.86
C ASP A 61 -9.65 -2.44 3.83
N GLY A 62 -10.14 -2.77 5.03
CA GLY A 62 -10.35 -1.78 6.09
C GLY A 62 -9.06 -1.10 6.54
N GLN A 63 -7.99 -1.87 6.70
CA GLN A 63 -6.68 -1.34 7.09
C GLN A 63 -6.07 -0.44 6.00
N ALA A 64 -6.13 -0.86 4.74
CA ALA A 64 -5.64 -0.07 3.61
C ALA A 64 -6.42 1.26 3.47
N ALA A 65 -7.75 1.23 3.64
CA ALA A 65 -8.58 2.42 3.61
C ALA A 65 -8.23 3.40 4.75
N ALA A 66 -7.97 2.89 5.97
CA ALA A 66 -7.55 3.71 7.10
C ALA A 66 -6.19 4.39 6.86
N VAL A 67 -5.20 3.63 6.36
CA VAL A 67 -3.88 4.18 5.99
C VAL A 67 -4.01 5.25 4.89
N ALA A 68 -4.86 5.03 3.89
CA ALA A 68 -5.10 5.97 2.82
C ALA A 68 -5.72 7.29 3.31
N ALA A 69 -6.67 7.23 4.24
CA ALA A 69 -7.31 8.41 4.84
C ALA A 69 -6.29 9.27 5.60
N VAL A 70 -5.44 8.65 6.42
CA VAL A 70 -4.39 9.35 7.19
C VAL A 70 -3.30 9.95 6.29
N SER A 71 -3.13 9.41 5.08
CA SER A 71 -2.12 9.88 4.11
C SER A 71 -2.58 11.06 3.25
N GLY A 72 -3.67 11.75 3.62
CA GLY A 72 -4.24 12.88 2.84
C GLY A 72 -5.21 12.47 1.73
N GLY A 73 -5.66 11.21 1.76
CA GLY A 73 -6.56 10.62 0.78
C GLY A 73 -5.81 10.14 -0.46
N LEU A 74 -5.87 8.83 -0.69
CA LEU A 74 -5.32 8.16 -1.87
C LEU A 74 -6.41 7.79 -2.86
N ALA A 75 -6.04 7.62 -4.12
CA ALA A 75 -6.94 7.12 -5.15
C ALA A 75 -7.24 5.62 -4.94
N PRO A 76 -8.41 5.10 -5.38
CA PRO A 76 -8.83 3.72 -5.14
C PRO A 76 -7.81 2.66 -5.57
N GLU A 77 -7.10 2.87 -6.67
CA GLU A 77 -6.06 1.97 -7.16
C GLU A 77 -4.88 1.83 -6.20
N ALA A 78 -4.50 2.90 -5.50
CA ALA A 78 -3.45 2.86 -4.50
C ALA A 78 -3.92 2.15 -3.23
N VAL A 79 -5.18 2.35 -2.82
CA VAL A 79 -5.79 1.61 -1.70
C VAL A 79 -5.80 0.11 -1.99
N ARG A 80 -6.18 -0.26 -3.21
CA ARG A 80 -6.17 -1.66 -3.66
C ARG A 80 -4.76 -2.24 -3.64
N ALA A 81 -3.76 -1.50 -4.10
CA ALA A 81 -2.37 -1.94 -4.05
C ALA A 81 -1.89 -2.16 -2.61
N LEU A 82 -2.23 -1.26 -1.67
CA LEU A 82 -1.90 -1.43 -0.24
C LEU A 82 -2.59 -2.67 0.36
N ARG A 83 -3.87 -2.88 0.05
CA ARG A 83 -4.62 -4.08 0.47
C ARG A 83 -3.96 -5.36 -0.05
N ASP A 84 -3.59 -5.37 -1.33
CA ASP A 84 -3.01 -6.54 -1.98
C ASP A 84 -1.63 -6.85 -1.38
N LEU A 85 -0.81 -5.83 -1.12
CA LEU A 85 0.46 -5.98 -0.42
C LEU A 85 0.26 -6.54 0.99
N LEU A 86 -0.63 -5.93 1.79
CA LEU A 86 -0.87 -6.35 3.17
C LEU A 86 -1.41 -7.79 3.26
N SER A 87 -2.41 -8.13 2.45
CA SER A 87 -3.00 -9.47 2.47
C SER A 87 -2.04 -10.54 1.94
N TRP A 88 -1.12 -10.19 1.03
CA TRP A 88 -0.08 -11.10 0.55
C TRP A 88 0.98 -11.42 1.61
N GLU A 89 1.34 -10.47 2.48
CA GLU A 89 2.32 -10.70 3.55
C GLU A 89 1.83 -11.67 4.65
N TRP A 90 0.51 -11.86 4.77
CA TRP A 90 -0.11 -12.70 5.81
C TRP A 90 -0.80 -13.95 5.25
N ARG A 91 -0.64 -14.23 3.95
CA ARG A 91 -1.19 -15.41 3.29
C ARG A 91 -0.34 -16.65 3.56
#